data_AF-A0A2P2IEC4-F1
#
_entry.id   AF-A0A2P2IEC4-F1
#
_cell.length_a   1.000
_cell.length_b   1.000
_cell.length_c   1.000
_cell.angle_alpha   90.00
_cell.angle_beta   90.00
_cell.angle_gamma   90.00
#
_symmetry.space_group_name_H-M   'P 1'
#
loop_
_entity.id
_entity.type
_entity.pdbx_description
1 polymer ?
#
loop_
_entity_poly.entity_id
_entity_poly.type
_entity_poly.pdbx_seq_one_letter_code
_entity_poly.pdbx_strand_id
1 'polypeptide(L)'
;MQLPPLDSVHTFFNFKIAKIIATFLVFCFIVYHGILHAIDGGDSCYRLLSKGRFQGSNMWQPYGCMTHTYSTEDSRRCIRYVAFLKQDNRIAFVGDSRIRQLYYALVRQIAVSALTEEELPTGKDVYHSDMHYEEPELRLRIDFYWRTTIDSNVLSLIDKWKSPLGAAPSLVVLGSGLHYIKVFNDSLDALQDYTNNVML
;
A
#
# COMPACT_ATOMS: atom_id res chain seq x y z
N MET A 1 -36.10 -25.11 -47.92
CA MET A 1 -34.86 -24.38 -47.56
C MET A 1 -33.76 -25.43 -47.49
N GLN A 2 -32.92 -25.51 -48.53
CA GLN A 2 -31.98 -26.62 -48.72
C GLN A 2 -30.69 -26.29 -47.95
N LEU A 3 -30.31 -27.16 -47.00
CA LEU A 3 -29.09 -26.97 -46.22
C LEU A 3 -27.85 -27.12 -47.13
N PRO A 4 -26.82 -26.27 -46.96
CA PRO A 4 -25.63 -26.32 -47.81
C PRO A 4 -24.88 -27.66 -47.64
N PRO A 5 -24.20 -28.15 -48.69
CA PRO A 5 -23.51 -29.44 -48.69
C PRO A 5 -22.38 -29.50 -47.65
N LEU A 6 -22.25 -30.65 -46.97
CA LEU A 6 -21.33 -30.86 -45.84
C LEU A 6 -19.86 -30.49 -46.16
N ASP A 7 -19.42 -30.70 -47.40
CA ASP A 7 -18.06 -30.36 -47.88
C ASP A 7 -17.77 -28.85 -47.84
N SER A 8 -18.80 -28.02 -48.03
CA SER A 8 -18.66 -26.57 -47.90
C SER A 8 -18.35 -26.17 -46.45
N VAL A 9 -18.96 -26.86 -45.48
CA VAL A 9 -18.79 -26.56 -44.04
C VAL A 9 -17.38 -26.91 -43.56
N HIS A 10 -16.81 -28.06 -43.99
CA HIS A 10 -15.43 -28.46 -43.66
C HIS A 10 -14.36 -27.54 -44.28
N THR A 11 -14.67 -26.89 -45.39
CA THR A 11 -13.77 -25.94 -46.05
C THR A 11 -13.70 -24.62 -45.27
N PHE A 12 -14.83 -24.16 -44.73
CA PHE A 12 -14.90 -22.97 -43.86
C PHE A 12 -14.37 -23.23 -42.44
N PHE A 13 -14.65 -24.40 -41.85
CA PHE A 13 -14.14 -24.84 -40.55
C PHE A 13 -12.90 -25.73 -40.69
N ASN A 14 -11.86 -25.20 -41.34
CA ASN A 14 -10.58 -25.88 -41.47
C ASN A 14 -9.62 -25.46 -40.35
N PHE A 15 -8.87 -26.42 -39.80
CA PHE A 15 -7.84 -26.17 -38.78
C PHE A 15 -6.81 -25.10 -39.18
N LYS A 16 -6.50 -24.97 -40.49
CA LYS A 16 -5.59 -23.94 -41.00
C LYS A 16 -6.18 -22.53 -40.84
N ILE A 17 -7.46 -22.37 -41.20
CA ILE A 17 -8.17 -21.08 -41.08
C ILE A 17 -8.33 -20.73 -39.59
N ALA A 18 -8.68 -21.71 -38.76
CA ALA A 18 -8.77 -21.51 -37.31
C ALA A 18 -7.44 -21.04 -36.69
N LYS A 19 -6.31 -21.62 -37.10
CA LYS A 19 -4.97 -21.18 -36.65
C LYS A 19 -4.64 -19.75 -37.08
N ILE A 20 -5.00 -19.38 -38.31
CA ILE A 20 -4.79 -18.01 -38.82
C ILE A 20 -5.62 -17.01 -38.01
N ILE A 21 -6.91 -17.30 -37.79
CA ILE A 21 -7.80 -16.44 -36.99
C ILE A 21 -7.29 -16.34 -35.56
N ALA A 22 -6.90 -17.45 -34.93
CA ALA A 22 -6.35 -17.45 -33.58
C ALA A 22 -5.07 -16.61 -33.47
N THR A 23 -4.15 -16.75 -34.44
CA THR A 23 -2.91 -15.96 -34.48
C THR A 23 -3.21 -14.47 -34.63
N PHE A 24 -4.14 -14.13 -35.51
CA PHE A 24 -4.58 -12.75 -35.70
C PHE A 24 -5.22 -12.16 -34.43
N LEU A 25 -6.11 -12.90 -33.76
CA LEU A 25 -6.72 -12.47 -32.50
C LEU A 25 -5.68 -12.24 -31.41
N VAL A 26 -4.73 -13.17 -31.25
CA VAL A 26 -3.63 -13.01 -30.28
C VAL A 26 -2.80 -11.77 -30.61
N PHE A 27 -2.47 -11.55 -31.89
CA PHE A 27 -1.76 -10.34 -32.31
C PHE A 27 -2.56 -9.06 -32.00
N CYS A 28 -3.86 -9.03 -32.29
CA CYS A 28 -4.74 -7.92 -31.94
C CYS A 28 -4.76 -7.66 -30.42
N PHE A 29 -4.82 -8.70 -29.59
CA PHE A 29 -4.75 -8.56 -28.13
C PHE A 29 -3.39 -8.01 -27.67
N ILE A 30 -2.28 -8.50 -28.24
CA ILE A 30 -0.94 -8.00 -27.92
C ILE A 30 -0.83 -6.51 -28.27
N VAL A 31 -1.26 -6.12 -29.48
CA VAL A 31 -1.23 -4.72 -29.91
C VAL A 31 -2.14 -3.85 -29.04
N TYR A 32 -3.37 -4.30 -28.78
CA TYR A 32 -4.32 -3.58 -27.95
C TYR A 32 -3.80 -3.35 -26.51
N HIS A 33 -3.36 -4.43 -25.84
CA HIS A 33 -2.80 -4.33 -24.49
C HIS A 33 -1.46 -3.58 -24.48
N GLY A 34 -0.66 -3.68 -25.53
CA GLY A 34 0.58 -2.90 -25.69
C GLY A 34 0.32 -1.40 -25.81
N ILE A 35 -0.67 -0.99 -26.61
CA ILE A 35 -1.11 0.41 -26.72
C ILE A 35 -1.65 0.91 -25.39
N LEU A 36 -2.52 0.14 -24.73
CA LEU A 36 -3.01 0.48 -23.39
C LEU A 36 -1.87 0.65 -22.39
N HIS A 37 -0.88 -0.24 -22.41
CA HIS A 37 0.27 -0.15 -21.50
C HIS A 37 1.13 1.09 -21.79
N ALA A 38 1.33 1.43 -23.06
CA ALA A 38 2.10 2.60 -23.49
C ALA A 38 1.40 3.93 -23.17
N ILE A 39 0.06 3.99 -23.30
CA ILE A 39 -0.72 5.21 -23.05
C ILE A 39 -1.04 5.36 -21.56
N ASP A 40 -1.57 4.32 -20.92
CA ASP A 40 -1.98 4.41 -19.52
C ASP A 40 -0.79 4.49 -18.59
N GLY A 41 0.39 3.99 -19.01
CA GLY A 41 1.73 4.32 -18.50
C GLY A 41 2.00 4.15 -17.00
N GLY A 42 0.98 3.84 -16.21
CA GLY A 42 1.06 3.77 -14.77
C GLY A 42 1.68 2.46 -14.38
N ASP A 43 2.77 2.54 -13.63
CA ASP A 43 3.32 1.42 -12.89
C ASP A 43 2.20 0.76 -12.06
N SER A 44 2.35 -0.54 -11.80
CA SER A 44 1.39 -1.27 -10.97
C SER A 44 1.14 -0.57 -9.63
N CYS A 45 2.15 0.15 -9.10
CA CYS A 45 2.08 0.95 -7.88
C CYS A 45 1.10 2.14 -7.98
N TYR A 46 1.16 2.95 -9.03
CA TYR A 46 0.23 4.06 -9.25
C TYR A 46 -1.20 3.55 -9.36
N ARG A 47 -1.44 2.49 -10.13
CA ARG A 47 -2.79 1.90 -10.26
C ARG A 47 -3.29 1.35 -8.92
N LEU A 48 -2.41 0.69 -8.16
CA LEU A 48 -2.72 0.10 -6.86
C LEU A 48 -3.03 1.15 -5.78
N LEU A 49 -2.50 2.37 -5.88
CA LEU A 49 -2.65 3.38 -4.82
C LEU A 49 -3.54 4.58 -5.19
N SER A 50 -3.74 4.85 -6.48
CA SER A 50 -4.46 6.06 -6.94
C SER A 50 -5.81 5.79 -7.60
N LYS A 51 -6.01 4.61 -8.20
CA LYS A 51 -7.21 4.33 -9.02
C LYS A 51 -7.92 3.06 -8.56
N GLY A 52 -9.17 3.21 -8.15
CA GLY A 52 -9.98 2.09 -7.71
C GLY A 52 -11.44 2.47 -7.52
N ARG A 53 -12.20 1.53 -6.97
CA ARG A 53 -13.60 1.71 -6.59
C ARG A 53 -13.85 1.10 -5.22
N PHE A 54 -14.80 1.69 -4.50
CA PHE A 54 -15.36 1.07 -3.32
C PHE A 54 -16.40 0.03 -3.75
N GLN A 55 -16.23 -1.24 -3.38
CA GLN A 55 -17.13 -2.33 -3.82
C GLN A 55 -18.34 -2.55 -2.91
N GLY A 56 -18.49 -1.76 -1.84
CA GLY A 56 -19.39 -2.08 -0.73
C GLY A 56 -18.66 -2.91 0.34
N SER A 57 -19.27 -3.08 1.51
CA SER A 57 -18.71 -3.87 2.62
C SER A 57 -17.36 -3.38 3.16
N ASN A 58 -17.12 -2.06 3.19
CA ASN A 58 -15.90 -1.46 3.73
C ASN A 58 -14.60 -1.85 3.00
N MET A 59 -14.69 -2.27 1.73
CA MET A 59 -13.53 -2.68 0.94
C MET A 59 -13.26 -1.72 -0.22
N TRP A 60 -12.05 -1.15 -0.23
CA TRP A 60 -11.50 -0.44 -1.36
C TRP A 60 -10.81 -1.43 -2.30
N GLN A 61 -11.05 -1.31 -3.61
CA GLN A 61 -10.45 -2.17 -4.62
C GLN A 61 -9.76 -1.33 -5.72
N PRO A 62 -8.47 -1.56 -6.02
CA PRO A 62 -7.77 -0.99 -7.15
C PRO A 62 -8.25 -1.56 -8.49
N TYR A 63 -8.13 -0.79 -9.56
CA TYR A 63 -8.36 -1.35 -10.90
C TYR A 63 -7.19 -2.26 -11.33
N GLY A 64 -7.51 -3.35 -12.01
CA GLY A 64 -6.52 -4.26 -12.59
C GLY A 64 -5.99 -5.35 -11.67
N CYS A 65 -6.30 -5.34 -10.37
CA CYS A 65 -6.00 -6.45 -9.46
C CYS A 65 -7.07 -6.60 -8.38
N MET A 66 -7.02 -7.70 -7.63
CA MET A 66 -7.86 -7.94 -6.45
C MET A 66 -7.06 -7.80 -5.17
N THR A 67 -7.56 -7.02 -4.21
CA THR A 67 -6.92 -6.92 -2.89
C THR A 67 -7.10 -8.22 -2.15
N HIS A 68 -6.01 -8.77 -1.62
CA HIS A 68 -6.07 -9.88 -0.68
C HIS A 68 -6.41 -9.35 0.71
N THR A 69 -7.38 -9.98 1.37
CA THR A 69 -7.65 -9.73 2.79
C THR A 69 -6.73 -10.61 3.61
N TYR A 70 -5.70 -10.02 4.21
CA TYR A 70 -4.72 -10.74 5.01
C TYR A 70 -5.28 -11.13 6.37
N SER A 71 -5.19 -12.41 6.73
CA SER A 71 -5.39 -12.85 8.12
C SER A 71 -4.19 -12.46 8.99
N THR A 72 -4.32 -12.61 10.31
CA THR A 72 -3.20 -12.48 11.25
C THR A 72 -2.07 -13.44 10.87
N GLU A 73 -2.38 -14.70 10.56
CA GLU A 73 -1.40 -15.71 10.15
C GLU A 73 -0.69 -15.32 8.85
N ASP A 74 -1.44 -14.87 7.84
CA ASP A 74 -0.85 -14.40 6.57
C ASP A 74 0.12 -13.24 6.83
N SER A 75 -0.30 -12.27 7.64
CA SER A 75 0.48 -11.08 7.99
C SER A 75 1.78 -11.45 8.70
N ARG A 76 1.68 -12.28 9.75
CA ARG A 76 2.84 -12.78 10.49
C ARG A 76 3.78 -13.58 9.60
N ARG A 77 3.25 -14.40 8.70
CA ARG A 77 4.04 -15.18 7.74
C ARG A 77 4.82 -14.27 6.79
N CYS A 78 4.18 -13.27 6.20
CA CYS A 78 4.84 -12.29 5.33
C CYS A 78 5.96 -11.55 6.07
N ILE A 79 5.69 -11.04 7.27
CA ILE A 79 6.66 -10.31 8.10
C ILE A 79 7.85 -11.21 8.48
N ARG A 80 7.59 -12.47 8.82
CA ARG A 80 8.65 -13.45 9.12
C ARG A 80 9.59 -13.68 7.93
N TYR A 81 9.06 -13.72 6.70
CA TYR A 81 9.89 -13.83 5.50
C TYR A 81 10.80 -12.61 5.31
N VAL A 82 10.30 -11.40 5.57
CA VAL A 82 11.12 -10.17 5.52
C VAL A 82 12.29 -10.26 6.50
N ALA A 83 12.03 -10.68 7.74
CA ALA A 83 13.09 -10.86 8.72
C ALA A 83 14.14 -11.91 8.27
N PHE A 84 13.70 -13.03 7.68
CA PHE A 84 14.60 -14.09 7.21
C PHE A 84 15.59 -13.61 6.12
N LEU A 85 15.18 -12.68 5.27
CA LEU A 85 16.02 -12.09 4.22
C LEU A 85 17.08 -11.09 4.75
N LYS A 86 17.42 -11.17 6.04
CA LYS A 86 18.43 -10.37 6.77
C LYS A 86 18.21 -8.86 6.75
N GLN A 87 16.96 -8.40 6.68
CA GLN A 87 16.64 -7.01 6.93
C GLN A 87 16.22 -6.84 8.39
N ASP A 88 16.72 -5.78 9.04
CA ASP A 88 16.18 -5.30 10.30
C ASP A 88 14.71 -4.93 10.06
N ASN A 89 13.81 -5.69 10.70
CA ASN A 89 12.38 -5.54 10.47
C ASN A 89 11.86 -4.43 11.38
N ARG A 90 12.08 -3.19 10.93
CA ARG A 90 11.69 -1.98 11.64
C ARG A 90 10.69 -1.21 10.79
N ILE A 91 9.55 -0.88 11.38
CA ILE A 91 8.52 -0.07 10.74
C ILE A 91 8.34 1.19 11.58
N ALA A 92 8.41 2.37 10.96
CA ALA A 92 8.20 3.64 11.63
C ALA A 92 6.93 4.32 11.11
N PHE A 93 6.05 4.68 12.02
CA PHE A 93 4.88 5.53 11.78
C PHE A 93 5.20 6.93 12.30
N VAL A 94 5.06 7.95 11.45
CA VAL A 94 5.36 9.35 11.82
C VAL A 94 4.17 10.21 11.45
N GLY A 95 3.50 10.79 12.44
CA GLY A 95 2.34 11.61 12.11
C GLY A 95 1.42 12.00 13.26
N ASP A 96 0.20 12.33 12.86
CA ASP A 96 -0.91 12.70 13.74
C ASP A 96 -1.77 11.49 14.18
N SER A 97 -2.96 11.78 14.71
CA SER A 97 -3.90 10.77 15.21
C SER A 97 -4.35 9.76 14.14
N ARG A 98 -4.36 10.11 12.85
CA ARG A 98 -4.70 9.18 11.77
C ARG A 98 -3.59 8.15 11.55
N ILE A 99 -2.34 8.60 11.57
CA ILE A 99 -1.19 7.71 11.48
C ILE A 99 -1.10 6.83 12.74
N ARG A 100 -1.45 7.38 13.92
CA ARG A 100 -1.59 6.60 15.16
C ARG A 100 -2.64 5.49 15.06
N GLN A 101 -3.77 5.74 14.40
CA GLN A 101 -4.79 4.72 14.17
C GLN A 101 -4.27 3.59 13.27
N LEU A 102 -3.48 3.90 12.24
CA LEU A 102 -2.86 2.90 11.38
C LEU A 102 -1.81 2.07 12.16
N TYR A 103 -1.01 2.70 13.01
CA TYR A 103 -0.11 2.01 13.93
C TYR A 103 -0.88 1.02 14.80
N TYR A 104 -1.95 1.46 15.47
CA TYR A 104 -2.77 0.57 16.30
C TYR A 104 -3.41 -0.57 15.50
N ALA A 105 -3.88 -0.30 14.28
CA ALA A 105 -4.46 -1.34 13.43
C ALA A 105 -3.41 -2.40 13.06
N LEU A 106 -2.19 -1.98 12.70
CA LEU A 106 -1.11 -2.90 12.35
C LEU A 106 -0.66 -3.73 13.56
N VAL A 107 -0.49 -3.11 14.73
CA VAL A 107 -0.11 -3.83 15.96
C VAL A 107 -1.17 -4.89 16.30
N ARG A 108 -2.45 -4.54 16.25
CA ARG A 108 -3.55 -5.49 16.47
C ARG A 108 -3.62 -6.60 15.42
N GLN A 109 -3.28 -6.30 14.17
CA GLN A 109 -3.25 -7.29 13.09
C GLN A 109 -2.15 -8.34 13.30
N ILE A 110 -1.05 -7.96 13.95
CA ILE A 110 0.13 -8.81 14.14
C ILE A 110 0.08 -9.59 15.46
N ALA A 111 -0.48 -8.99 16.50
CA ALA A 111 -0.59 -9.59 17.82
C ALA A 111 -1.38 -10.91 17.79
N VAL A 112 -0.85 -11.95 18.43
CA VAL A 112 -1.51 -13.26 18.53
C VAL A 112 -2.33 -13.36 19.81
N SER A 113 -1.91 -12.66 20.87
CA SER A 113 -2.58 -12.58 22.15
C SER A 113 -3.28 -11.24 22.33
N ALA A 114 -4.19 -11.19 23.31
CA ALA A 114 -4.74 -9.92 23.76
C ALA A 114 -3.59 -9.01 24.24
N LEU A 115 -3.55 -7.79 23.72
CA LEU A 115 -2.57 -6.78 24.11
C LEU A 115 -2.94 -6.19 25.46
N THR A 116 -1.94 -6.04 26.32
CA THR A 116 -2.08 -5.31 27.59
C THR A 116 -2.07 -3.79 27.35
N GLU A 117 -2.56 -3.02 28.33
CA GLU A 117 -2.47 -1.55 28.28
C GLU A 117 -1.02 -1.05 28.34
N GLU A 118 -0.07 -1.88 28.78
CA GLU A 118 1.36 -1.55 28.74
C GLU A 118 1.92 -1.70 27.32
N GLU A 119 1.56 -2.78 26.61
CA GLU A 119 2.01 -3.04 25.23
C GLU A 119 1.36 -2.13 24.19
N LEU A 120 0.10 -1.78 24.38
CA LEU A 120 -0.62 -0.88 23.49
C LEU A 120 -1.52 0.09 24.27
N PRO A 121 -0.94 1.15 24.86
CA PRO A 121 -1.70 2.09 25.66
C PRO A 121 -2.78 2.79 24.85
N THR A 122 -4.01 2.80 25.35
CA THR A 122 -5.15 3.45 24.70
C THR A 122 -5.70 4.65 25.48
N GLY A 123 -5.17 4.91 26.67
CA GLY A 123 -5.56 6.03 27.54
C GLY A 123 -5.23 7.41 26.96
N LYS A 124 -5.94 8.43 27.46
CA LYS A 124 -5.78 9.84 27.04
C LYS A 124 -4.36 10.36 27.29
N ASP A 125 -3.68 9.85 28.31
CA ASP A 125 -2.35 10.29 28.72
C ASP A 125 -1.28 9.99 27.66
N VAL A 126 -1.54 9.05 26.73
CA VAL A 126 -0.59 8.58 25.72
C VAL A 126 -0.93 9.09 24.32
N TYR A 127 -1.95 9.94 24.16
CA TYR A 127 -2.38 10.40 22.84
C TYR A 127 -1.27 11.16 22.09
N HIS A 128 -0.47 11.96 22.78
CA HIS A 128 0.52 12.83 22.13
C HIS A 128 1.96 12.44 22.45
N SER A 129 2.20 11.14 22.64
CA SER A 129 3.52 10.59 22.94
C SER A 129 3.97 9.60 21.87
N ASP A 130 5.28 9.45 21.78
CA ASP A 130 5.89 8.38 20.98
C ASP A 130 5.54 7.03 21.63
N MET A 131 5.35 6.00 20.81
CA MET A 131 5.01 4.64 21.25
C MET A 131 5.89 3.62 20.52
N HIS A 132 6.00 2.44 21.11
CA HIS A 132 6.86 1.38 20.61
C HIS A 132 6.23 0.02 20.91
N TYR A 133 6.30 -0.88 19.94
CA TYR A 133 5.84 -2.26 20.04
C TYR A 133 6.90 -3.20 19.46
N GLU A 134 7.19 -4.28 20.17
CA GLU A 134 8.09 -5.34 19.71
C GLU A 134 7.35 -6.67 19.62
N GLU A 135 7.67 -7.42 18.57
CA GLU A 135 7.23 -8.80 18.40
C GLU A 135 8.48 -9.67 18.18
N PRO A 136 9.03 -10.23 19.27
CA PRO A 136 10.30 -10.96 19.23
C PRO A 136 10.27 -12.17 18.28
N GLU A 137 9.13 -12.88 18.16
CA GLU A 137 9.02 -14.05 17.28
C GLU A 137 9.17 -13.71 15.79
N LEU A 138 8.92 -12.45 15.44
CA LEU A 138 9.05 -11.93 14.08
C LEU A 138 10.30 -11.07 13.90
N ARG A 139 11.08 -10.86 14.99
CA ARG A 139 12.15 -9.86 15.07
C ARG A 139 11.67 -8.49 14.56
N LEU A 140 10.42 -8.15 14.85
CA LEU A 140 9.76 -6.96 14.35
C LEU A 140 9.73 -5.89 15.44
N ARG A 141 10.06 -4.68 15.04
CA ARG A 141 9.91 -3.46 15.85
C ARG A 141 9.03 -2.47 15.09
N ILE A 142 8.00 -1.97 15.76
CA ILE A 142 7.11 -0.94 15.22
C ILE A 142 7.20 0.27 16.15
N ASP A 143 7.63 1.40 15.60
CA ASP A 143 7.72 2.65 16.34
C ASP A 143 6.66 3.64 15.82
N PHE A 144 6.02 4.36 16.72
CA PHE A 144 5.16 5.51 16.40
C PHE A 144 5.78 6.78 16.97
N TYR A 145 5.97 7.79 16.11
CA TYR A 145 6.46 9.11 16.47
C TYR A 145 5.34 10.13 16.30
N TRP A 146 4.94 10.78 17.40
CA TRP A 146 3.92 11.81 17.40
C TRP A 146 4.49 13.11 16.82
N ARG A 147 4.32 13.32 15.51
CA ARG A 147 4.81 14.50 14.79
C ARG A 147 3.69 15.00 13.88
N THR A 148 2.97 16.02 14.33
CA THR A 148 1.76 16.49 13.64
C THR A 148 2.05 17.38 12.43
N THR A 149 3.28 17.87 12.29
CA THR A 149 3.74 18.75 11.21
C THR A 149 5.02 18.21 10.61
N ILE A 150 5.22 18.42 9.30
CA ILE A 150 6.51 18.15 8.64
C ILE A 150 7.37 19.38 8.82
N ASP A 151 8.26 19.33 9.79
CA ASP A 151 9.17 20.40 10.16
C ASP A 151 10.58 19.85 10.47
N SER A 152 11.44 20.69 11.02
CA SER A 152 12.81 20.31 11.41
C SER A 152 12.89 19.11 12.35
N ASN A 153 11.87 18.83 13.16
CA ASN A 153 11.86 17.65 14.03
C ASN A 153 11.75 16.37 13.20
N VAL A 154 10.88 16.36 12.19
CA VAL A 154 10.75 15.21 11.26
C VAL A 154 12.04 15.03 10.46
N LEU A 155 12.64 16.12 9.97
CA LEU A 155 13.91 16.06 9.25
C LEU A 155 15.03 15.50 10.14
N SER A 156 15.13 15.97 11.39
CA SER A 156 16.13 15.46 12.34
C SER A 156 15.98 13.96 12.64
N LEU A 157 14.73 13.47 12.67
CA LEU A 157 14.44 12.05 12.84
C LEU A 157 14.92 11.23 11.63
N ILE A 158 14.63 11.73 10.41
CA ILE A 158 15.08 11.11 9.16
C ILE A 158 16.62 11.12 9.07
N ASP A 159 17.27 12.22 9.43
CA ASP A 159 18.72 12.34 9.40
C ASP A 159 19.39 11.39 10.40
N LYS A 160 18.78 11.22 11.59
CA LYS A 160 19.21 10.20 12.56
C LYS A 160 19.16 8.79 11.94
N TRP A 161 18.11 8.45 11.20
CA TRP A 161 18.00 7.17 10.50
C TRP A 161 19.01 6.99 9.37
N LYS A 162 19.39 8.07 8.68
CA LYS A 162 20.41 8.06 7.62
C LYS A 162 21.84 7.92 8.15
N SER A 163 22.09 8.21 9.42
CA SER A 163 23.44 8.16 9.99
C SER A 163 24.03 6.74 9.93
N PRO A 164 25.37 6.57 9.82
CA PRO A 164 26.00 5.24 9.74
C PRO A 164 25.77 4.35 10.98
N LEU A 165 25.44 4.96 12.12
CA LEU A 165 25.05 4.31 13.37
C LEU A 165 23.52 4.22 13.52
N GLY A 166 22.79 4.83 12.60
CA GLY A 166 21.34 4.90 12.57
C GLY A 166 20.75 3.57 12.09
N ALA A 167 19.76 3.09 12.82
CA ALA A 167 18.99 1.93 12.39
C ALA A 167 17.78 2.41 11.57
N ALA A 168 18.00 2.56 10.26
CA ALA A 168 16.95 2.99 9.34
C ALA A 168 15.77 1.98 9.34
N PRO A 169 14.52 2.47 9.45
CA PRO A 169 13.35 1.62 9.25
C PRO A 169 13.30 1.07 7.82
N SER A 170 12.85 -0.17 7.68
CA SER A 170 12.60 -0.80 6.38
C SER A 170 11.33 -0.27 5.72
N LEU A 171 10.39 0.27 6.51
CA LEU A 171 9.18 0.94 6.04
C LEU A 171 8.92 2.17 6.90
N VAL A 172 8.67 3.31 6.26
CA VAL A 172 8.23 4.54 6.92
C VAL A 172 6.83 4.90 6.39
N VAL A 173 5.87 5.03 7.31
CA VAL A 173 4.52 5.53 7.04
C VAL A 173 4.42 6.92 7.63
N LEU A 174 4.46 7.94 6.78
CA LEU A 174 4.48 9.35 7.17
C LEU A 174 3.22 10.06 6.72
N GLY A 175 2.61 10.87 7.60
CA GLY A 175 1.49 11.73 7.22
C GLY A 175 1.15 12.78 8.28
N SER A 176 0.83 14.00 7.82
CA SER A 176 0.65 15.17 8.71
C SER A 176 -0.53 16.09 8.35
N GLY A 177 -1.42 15.70 7.44
CA GLY A 177 -2.43 16.61 6.87
C GLY A 177 -3.52 17.11 7.85
N LEU A 178 -3.93 16.32 8.85
CA LEU A 178 -5.10 16.70 9.68
C LEU A 178 -4.80 17.89 10.59
N HIS A 179 -3.56 17.98 11.09
CA HIS A 179 -3.18 19.08 11.97
C HIS A 179 -3.11 20.41 11.22
N TYR A 180 -2.63 20.41 9.97
CA TYR A 180 -2.65 21.60 9.11
C TYR A 180 -4.07 22.12 8.91
N ILE A 181 -5.02 21.24 8.54
CA ILE A 181 -6.43 21.63 8.37
C ILE A 181 -7.00 22.22 9.67
N LYS A 182 -6.72 21.59 10.81
CA LYS A 182 -7.25 22.00 12.11
C LYS A 182 -6.70 23.36 12.58
N VAL A 183 -5.38 23.55 12.51
CA VAL A 183 -4.70 24.74 13.05
C VAL A 183 -4.96 25.96 12.18
N PHE A 184 -4.97 25.78 10.87
CA PHE A 184 -5.08 26.88 9.92
C PHE A 184 -6.49 27.06 9.35
N ASN A 185 -7.48 26.36 9.91
CA ASN A 185 -8.89 26.47 9.55
C ASN A 185 -9.13 26.36 8.03
N ASP A 186 -8.46 25.38 7.41
CA ASP A 186 -8.53 25.11 5.96
C ASP A 186 -8.10 26.29 5.07
N SER A 187 -7.14 27.11 5.53
CA SER A 187 -6.61 28.21 4.72
C SER A 187 -5.76 27.71 3.54
N LEU A 188 -5.81 28.46 2.43
CA LEU A 188 -5.00 28.18 1.24
C LEU A 188 -3.50 28.34 1.52
N ASP A 189 -3.12 29.25 2.41
CA ASP A 189 -1.71 29.46 2.81
C ASP A 189 -1.14 28.21 3.49
N ALA A 190 -1.92 27.56 4.35
CA ALA A 190 -1.50 26.33 5.01
C ALA A 190 -1.43 25.13 4.06
N LEU A 191 -2.30 25.08 3.05
CA LEU A 191 -2.19 24.11 1.97
C LEU A 191 -0.90 24.33 1.17
N GLN A 192 -0.53 25.58 0.90
CA GLN A 192 0.71 25.94 0.22
C GLN A 192 1.94 25.56 1.07
N ASP A 193 1.93 25.85 2.37
CA ASP A 193 3.01 25.46 3.27
C ASP A 193 3.15 23.94 3.39
N TYR A 194 2.04 23.21 3.56
CA TYR A 194 2.04 21.75 3.55
C TYR A 194 2.62 21.21 2.23
N THR A 195 2.18 21.78 1.10
CA THR A 195 2.64 21.41 -0.23
C THR A 195 4.15 21.57 -0.39
N ASN A 196 4.68 22.72 0.03
CA ASN A 196 6.11 23.00 -0.03
C ASN A 196 6.96 22.04 0.82
N ASN A 197 6.42 21.59 1.96
CA ASN A 197 7.13 20.68 2.87
C ASN A 197 7.04 19.20 2.46
N VAL A 198 6.03 18.81 1.69
CA VAL A 198 5.83 17.42 1.23
C VAL A 198 6.45 17.17 -0.15
N MET A 199 6.47 18.17 -1.04
CA MET A 199 7.02 18.06 -2.40
C MET A 199 8.51 18.42 -2.50
N LEU A 200 9.29 18.19 -1.43
CA LEU A 200 10.76 18.30 -1.48
C LEU A 200 11.39 17.34 -2.49
#